data_AF-A0A3L7QJR5-F1
#
_entry.id   AF-A0A3L7QJR5-F1
#
_cell.length_a   1.000
_cell.length_b   1.000
_cell.length_c   1.000
_cell.angle_alpha   90.00
_cell.angle_beta   90.00
_cell.angle_gamma   90.00
#
_symmetry.space_group_name_H-M   'P 1'
#
loop_
_entity.id
_entity.type
_entity.pdbx_description
1 polymer ?
#
loop_
_entity_poly.entity_id
_entity_poly.type
_entity_poly.pdbx_seq_one_letter_code
_entity_poly.pdbx_strand_id
1 'polypeptide(L)'
;MSEEQLGSNVTRRDFINAGAACATSLAISETVLANPADATPEKKTAPITKPYLTPGKDFGDVSRGDPKPHKLVGAAQAEARLTPDTWRLEITADPFVEEPHTKVPATLTKSLTLADGTALDFKQLLELGKKHEV
;
A
#
# COMPACT_ATOMS: atom_id res chain seq x y z
N MET A 1 41.11 -28.68 3.83
CA MET A 1 41.54 -27.42 4.46
C MET A 1 40.28 -26.64 4.72
N SER A 2 39.93 -26.57 6.00
CA SER A 2 38.75 -25.90 6.52
C SER A 2 39.03 -24.41 6.62
N GLU A 3 38.17 -23.56 6.09
CA GLU A 3 38.04 -22.17 6.54
C GLU A 3 36.56 -21.86 6.71
N GLU A 4 36.17 -21.89 7.98
CA GLU A 4 34.90 -21.46 8.53
C GLU A 4 34.90 -19.92 8.53
N GLN A 5 34.12 -19.29 7.65
CA GLN A 5 33.90 -17.84 7.68
C GLN A 5 32.55 -17.55 8.35
N LEU A 6 32.66 -17.20 9.64
CA LEU A 6 31.59 -16.71 10.50
C LEU A 6 31.11 -15.34 10.00
N GLY A 7 30.11 -15.33 9.11
CA GLY A 7 29.38 -14.11 8.76
C GLY A 7 28.30 -13.82 9.80
N SER A 8 28.61 -12.99 10.80
CA SER A 8 27.62 -12.54 11.78
C SER A 8 26.52 -11.72 11.10
N ASN A 9 25.34 -12.31 10.92
CA ASN A 9 24.15 -11.63 10.41
C ASN A 9 23.57 -10.72 11.50
N VAL A 10 24.17 -9.54 11.70
CA VAL A 10 23.61 -8.52 12.58
C VAL A 10 22.27 -8.06 11.99
N THR A 11 21.18 -8.37 12.69
CA THR A 11 19.84 -7.99 12.26
C THR A 11 19.48 -6.59 12.76
N ARG A 12 18.51 -5.93 12.10
CA ARG A 12 17.99 -4.63 12.57
C ARG A 12 17.47 -4.69 14.01
N ARG A 13 17.02 -5.86 14.47
CA ARG A 13 16.57 -6.07 15.85
C ARG A 13 17.73 -6.02 16.85
N ASP A 14 18.89 -6.57 16.49
CA ASP A 14 20.08 -6.56 17.35
C ASP A 14 20.61 -5.14 17.56
N PHE A 15 20.55 -4.31 16.51
CA PHE A 15 20.93 -2.89 16.58
C PHE A 15 20.03 -2.07 17.53
N ILE A 16 18.72 -2.29 17.49
CA ILE A 16 17.77 -1.58 18.36
C ILE A 16 17.95 -1.99 19.82
N ASN A 17 18.18 -3.28 20.10
CA ASN A 17 18.42 -3.77 21.46
C ASN A 17 19.74 -3.24 22.04
N ALA A 18 20.78 -3.07 21.22
CA ALA A 18 22.07 -2.52 21.67
C ALA A 18 22.00 -1.02 22.03
N GLY A 19 21.09 -0.27 21.42
CA GLY A 19 20.92 1.17 21.67
C GLY A 19 20.34 1.53 23.05
N ALA A 20 19.74 0.57 23.76
CA ALA A 20 19.09 0.80 25.05
C ALA A 20 20.06 0.90 26.25
N ALA A 21 21.36 0.67 26.06
CA ALA A 21 22.33 0.55 27.17
C ALA A 21 23.18 1.81 27.45
N CYS A 22 23.03 2.91 26.71
CA CYS A 22 23.81 4.14 26.95
C CYS A 22 23.03 5.17 27.78
N ALA A 23 22.71 4.84 29.02
CA ALA A 23 22.29 5.81 30.02
C ALA A 23 22.94 5.46 31.36
N THR A 24 24.04 6.16 31.70
CA THR A 24 24.39 6.69 33.03
C THR A 24 25.90 6.95 33.15
N SER A 25 26.30 8.21 33.02
CA SER A 25 27.27 8.85 33.93
C SER A 25 27.26 10.37 33.66
N LEU A 26 26.63 11.10 34.58
CA LEU A 26 26.91 12.52 34.79
C LEU A 26 28.34 12.65 35.33
N ALA A 27 29.11 13.62 34.81
CA ALA A 27 29.80 14.65 35.61
C ALA A 27 30.89 15.43 34.79
N ILE A 28 30.61 16.74 34.62
CA ILE A 28 31.51 17.93 34.63
C ILE A 28 32.64 18.10 33.58
N SER A 29 32.39 19.01 32.63
CA SER A 29 33.08 20.33 32.47
C SER A 29 32.40 21.07 31.29
N GLU A 30 31.58 22.10 31.46
CA GLU A 30 31.98 23.52 31.65
C GLU A 30 33.16 23.93 30.72
N THR A 31 33.12 24.94 29.85
CA THR A 31 32.15 25.98 29.51
C THR A 31 32.62 26.56 28.17
N VAL A 32 31.84 26.47 27.10
CA VAL A 32 31.96 27.44 25.99
C VAL A 32 30.80 28.39 26.16
N LEU A 33 31.08 29.54 26.76
CA LEU A 33 30.14 30.65 26.88
C LEU A 33 29.77 31.13 25.48
N ALA A 34 28.65 30.63 24.96
CA ALA A 34 27.91 31.35 23.94
C ALA A 34 27.26 32.56 24.64
N ASN A 35 27.66 33.76 24.24
CA ASN A 35 27.11 35.02 24.71
C ASN A 35 25.58 35.03 24.46
N PRO A 36 24.72 35.16 25.49
CA PRO A 36 23.26 35.07 25.34
C PRO A 36 22.63 36.32 24.70
N ALA A 37 23.43 37.30 24.27
CA ALA A 37 22.94 38.57 23.76
C ALA A 37 22.52 38.57 22.27
N ASP A 38 22.66 37.45 21.55
CA ASP A 38 22.32 37.40 20.12
C ASP A 38 21.34 36.27 19.73
N ALA A 39 20.76 35.60 20.73
CA ALA A 39 19.71 34.62 20.49
C ALA A 39 18.36 35.33 20.28
N THR A 40 18.22 36.02 19.15
CA THR A 40 16.89 36.28 18.60
C THR A 40 16.24 34.90 18.40
N PRO A 41 15.04 34.62 18.96
CA PRO A 41 14.40 33.35 18.71
C PRO A 41 14.02 33.33 17.23
N GLU A 42 14.88 32.76 16.40
CA GLU A 42 14.53 32.43 15.03
C GLU A 42 13.33 31.51 15.12
N LYS A 43 12.17 32.08 14.80
CA LYS A 43 10.91 31.36 14.65
C LYS A 43 11.16 30.34 13.55
N LYS A 44 11.55 29.13 13.94
CA LYS A 44 11.72 27.99 13.05
C LYS A 44 10.38 27.79 12.35
N THR A 45 10.28 28.34 11.15
CA THR A 45 9.10 28.23 10.32
C THR A 45 8.88 26.74 10.11
N ALA A 46 7.81 26.20 10.69
CA ALA A 46 7.47 24.81 10.49
C ALA A 46 7.44 24.57 8.97
N PRO A 47 8.15 23.56 8.45
CA PRO A 47 8.17 23.33 7.02
C PRO A 47 6.73 23.13 6.55
N ILE A 48 6.37 23.82 5.47
CA ILE A 48 5.05 23.68 4.86
C ILE A 48 4.93 22.24 4.39
N THR A 49 4.23 21.42 5.16
CA THR A 49 3.96 20.02 4.83
C THR A 49 2.85 20.00 3.78
N LYS A 50 3.15 19.43 2.61
CA LYS A 50 2.11 19.11 1.63
C LYS A 50 1.13 18.12 2.27
N PRO A 51 -0.18 18.24 1.99
CA PRO A 51 -1.16 17.26 2.46
C PRO A 51 -0.77 15.86 1.97
N TYR A 52 -0.90 14.87 2.85
CA TYR A 52 -0.49 13.50 2.57
C TYR A 52 -1.39 12.83 1.50
N LEU A 53 -2.68 13.18 1.48
CA LEU A 53 -3.64 12.65 0.52
C LEU A 53 -3.73 13.55 -0.71
N THR A 54 -3.71 12.93 -1.89
CA THR A 54 -4.04 13.58 -3.15
C THR A 54 -5.51 14.00 -3.13
N PRO A 55 -5.85 15.28 -3.34
CA PRO A 55 -7.24 15.69 -3.50
C PRO A 55 -7.90 14.95 -4.67
N GLY A 56 -9.19 14.62 -4.56
CA GLY A 56 -9.92 13.83 -5.57
C GLY A 56 -9.78 14.36 -7.01
N LYS A 57 -9.81 15.69 -7.17
CA LYS A 57 -9.67 16.38 -8.47
C LYS A 57 -8.25 16.31 -9.07
N ASP A 58 -7.26 15.96 -8.27
CA ASP A 58 -5.84 15.94 -8.66
C ASP A 58 -5.37 14.51 -9.00
N PHE A 59 -6.24 13.50 -8.92
CA PHE A 59 -5.96 12.17 -9.47
C PHE A 59 -5.95 12.21 -11.00
N GLY A 60 -4.91 11.65 -11.62
CA GLY A 60 -4.81 11.56 -13.07
C GLY A 60 -5.87 10.65 -13.69
N ASP A 61 -6.41 11.04 -14.85
CA ASP A 61 -7.33 10.20 -15.62
C ASP A 61 -6.56 9.12 -16.40
N VAL A 62 -6.80 7.86 -16.03
CA VAL A 62 -6.25 6.67 -16.72
C VAL A 62 -7.31 5.91 -17.52
N SER A 63 -8.47 6.51 -17.78
CA SER A 63 -9.52 5.89 -18.58
C SER A 63 -9.02 5.49 -19.97
N ARG A 64 -9.51 4.36 -20.47
CA ARG A 64 -9.24 3.81 -21.81
C ARG A 64 -10.55 3.51 -22.53
N GLY A 65 -10.48 3.24 -23.83
CA GLY A 65 -11.66 2.91 -24.66
C GLY A 65 -12.30 4.14 -25.33
N ASP A 66 -13.16 3.87 -26.31
CA ASP A 66 -13.92 4.87 -27.08
C ASP A 66 -15.38 4.39 -27.29
N PRO A 67 -16.39 5.06 -26.70
CA PRO A 67 -16.27 6.19 -25.77
C PRO A 67 -15.64 5.76 -24.44
N LYS A 68 -15.06 6.71 -23.70
CA LYS A 68 -14.52 6.45 -22.36
C LYS A 68 -15.63 5.90 -21.43
N PRO A 69 -15.35 4.88 -20.58
CA PRO A 69 -16.34 4.27 -19.70
C PRO A 69 -17.15 5.26 -18.85
N HIS A 70 -16.50 6.28 -18.28
CA HIS A 70 -17.16 7.30 -17.46
C HIS A 70 -18.04 8.29 -18.25
N LYS A 71 -18.07 8.21 -19.58
CA LYS A 71 -18.95 9.01 -20.45
C LYS A 71 -20.22 8.25 -20.85
N LEU A 72 -20.32 6.96 -20.55
CA LEU A 72 -21.51 6.17 -20.84
C LEU A 72 -22.67 6.62 -19.94
N VAL A 73 -23.88 6.64 -20.50
CA VAL A 73 -25.11 7.04 -19.79
C VAL A 73 -26.27 6.12 -20.14
N GLY A 74 -27.25 6.00 -19.23
CA GLY A 74 -28.48 5.25 -19.46
C GLY A 74 -28.24 3.77 -19.79
N ALA A 75 -28.89 3.28 -20.85
CA ALA A 75 -28.81 1.87 -21.26
C ALA A 75 -27.36 1.42 -21.55
N ALA A 76 -26.55 2.28 -22.18
CA ALA A 76 -25.16 1.95 -22.48
C ALA A 76 -24.32 1.70 -21.21
N GLN A 77 -24.64 2.40 -20.11
CA GLN A 77 -23.99 2.19 -18.82
C GLN A 77 -24.39 0.84 -18.21
N ALA A 78 -25.65 0.46 -18.33
CA ALA A 78 -26.18 -0.83 -17.85
C ALA A 78 -25.62 -2.01 -18.67
N GLU A 79 -25.58 -1.88 -19.99
CA GLU A 79 -24.99 -2.89 -20.90
C GLU A 79 -23.49 -3.08 -20.64
N ALA A 80 -22.76 -2.00 -20.38
CA ALA A 80 -21.35 -2.04 -19.97
C ALA A 80 -21.16 -2.48 -18.50
N ARG A 81 -22.25 -2.80 -17.77
CA ARG A 81 -22.26 -3.24 -16.38
C ARG A 81 -21.65 -2.24 -15.38
N LEU A 82 -21.77 -0.96 -15.68
CA LEU A 82 -21.28 0.15 -14.86
C LEU A 82 -22.36 0.72 -13.93
N THR A 83 -23.40 -0.07 -13.63
CA THR A 83 -24.40 0.24 -12.59
C THR A 83 -24.40 -0.85 -11.52
N PRO A 84 -24.72 -0.54 -10.24
CA PRO A 84 -24.72 -1.53 -9.17
C PRO A 84 -25.53 -2.80 -9.47
N ASP A 85 -26.68 -2.68 -10.12
CA ASP A 85 -27.56 -3.82 -10.43
C ASP A 85 -26.96 -4.75 -11.51
N THR A 86 -26.29 -4.16 -12.49
CA THR A 86 -25.67 -4.89 -13.61
C THR A 86 -24.23 -5.32 -13.36
N TRP A 87 -23.59 -4.78 -12.32
CA TRP A 87 -22.18 -5.00 -12.01
C TRP A 87 -21.90 -6.48 -11.72
N ARG A 88 -20.78 -6.99 -12.22
CA ARG A 88 -20.35 -8.38 -12.01
C ARG A 88 -18.84 -8.46 -11.82
N LEU A 89 -18.39 -9.37 -10.96
CA LEU A 89 -16.99 -9.72 -10.77
C LEU A 89 -16.76 -11.20 -11.04
N GLU A 90 -15.86 -11.46 -11.99
CA GLU A 90 -15.36 -12.79 -12.27
C GLU A 90 -14.11 -13.08 -11.42
N ILE A 91 -13.98 -14.32 -10.97
CA ILE A 91 -12.81 -14.81 -10.24
C ILE A 91 -12.31 -16.04 -10.97
N THR A 92 -11.13 -15.93 -11.56
CA THR A 92 -10.46 -16.98 -12.32
C THR A 92 -9.01 -17.12 -11.85
N ALA A 93 -8.42 -18.30 -12.07
CA ALA A 93 -7.00 -18.48 -11.84
C ALA A 93 -6.22 -17.79 -12.96
N ASP A 94 -5.10 -17.17 -12.61
CA ASP A 94 -4.14 -16.67 -13.61
C ASP A 94 -3.65 -17.86 -14.46
N PRO A 95 -3.84 -17.83 -15.79
CA PRO A 95 -3.45 -18.94 -16.64
C PRO A 95 -1.94 -18.99 -16.92
N PHE A 96 -1.16 -17.97 -16.56
CA PHE A 96 0.24 -17.86 -16.98
C PHE A 96 1.24 -18.35 -15.92
N VAL A 97 2.34 -18.92 -16.41
CA VAL A 97 3.53 -19.27 -15.62
C VAL A 97 4.72 -18.62 -16.32
N GLU A 98 5.23 -17.54 -15.73
CA GLU A 98 6.36 -16.78 -16.27
C GLU A 98 7.63 -17.00 -15.43
N GLU A 99 8.60 -17.77 -15.94
CA GLU A 99 9.90 -17.91 -15.29
C GLU A 99 10.73 -16.60 -15.38
N PRO A 100 11.45 -16.21 -14.31
CA PRO A 100 11.65 -16.90 -13.04
C PRO A 100 10.61 -16.54 -11.95
N HIS A 101 9.66 -15.65 -12.25
CA HIS A 101 8.77 -15.01 -11.27
C HIS A 101 7.67 -15.94 -10.74
N THR A 102 7.16 -16.81 -11.60
CA THR A 102 6.05 -17.72 -11.30
C THR A 102 6.46 -19.11 -11.75
N LYS A 103 6.63 -20.04 -10.80
CA LYS A 103 7.12 -21.41 -11.06
C LYS A 103 6.02 -22.47 -11.04
N VAL A 104 4.87 -22.13 -10.46
CA VAL A 104 3.73 -23.04 -10.29
C VAL A 104 2.49 -22.27 -10.70
N PRO A 105 1.58 -22.88 -11.49
CA PRO A 105 0.35 -22.22 -11.90
C PRO A 105 -0.58 -21.93 -10.71
N ALA A 106 -1.32 -20.83 -10.79
CA ALA A 106 -2.40 -20.55 -9.85
C ALA A 106 -3.53 -21.58 -10.04
N THR A 107 -4.14 -22.02 -8.94
CA THR A 107 -5.27 -22.95 -8.98
C THR A 107 -6.41 -22.44 -8.10
N LEU A 108 -7.64 -22.71 -8.52
CA LEU A 108 -8.86 -22.41 -7.77
C LEU A 108 -9.72 -23.66 -7.68
N THR A 109 -10.32 -23.89 -6.52
CA THR A 109 -11.31 -24.97 -6.36
C THR A 109 -12.55 -24.73 -7.19
N LYS A 110 -12.97 -23.47 -7.34
CA LYS A 110 -14.12 -23.06 -8.16
C LYS A 110 -13.90 -21.67 -8.73
N SER A 111 -13.96 -21.55 -10.04
CA SER A 111 -14.02 -20.26 -10.74
C SER A 111 -15.43 -19.68 -10.67
N LEU A 112 -15.53 -18.37 -10.64
CA LEU A 112 -16.79 -17.63 -10.72
C LEU A 112 -16.79 -16.83 -12.02
N THR A 113 -17.64 -17.20 -12.96
CA THR A 113 -17.65 -16.61 -14.30
C THR A 113 -19.05 -16.20 -14.72
N LEU A 114 -19.14 -15.29 -15.69
CA LEU A 114 -20.37 -14.88 -16.32
C LEU A 114 -20.96 -15.99 -17.18
N ALA A 115 -20.10 -16.73 -17.89
CA ALA A 115 -20.50 -17.82 -18.76
C ALA A 115 -21.24 -18.90 -17.97
N ASP A 116 -20.77 -19.19 -16.76
CA ASP A 116 -21.39 -20.17 -15.87
C ASP A 116 -22.53 -19.58 -15.03
N GLY A 117 -22.82 -18.28 -15.16
CA GLY A 117 -23.82 -17.59 -14.34
C GLY A 117 -23.48 -17.52 -12.84
N THR A 118 -22.20 -17.64 -12.49
CA THR A 118 -21.71 -17.71 -11.10
C THR A 118 -20.90 -16.49 -10.65
N ALA A 119 -20.62 -15.53 -11.55
CA ALA A 119 -19.95 -14.28 -11.23
C ALA A 119 -20.65 -13.55 -10.07
N LEU A 120 -19.86 -12.95 -9.17
CA LEU A 120 -20.38 -12.23 -8.03
C LEU A 120 -21.11 -10.96 -8.49
N ASP A 121 -22.31 -10.74 -8.00
CA ASP A 121 -23.00 -9.46 -8.11
C ASP A 121 -22.62 -8.52 -6.96
N PHE A 122 -23.01 -7.24 -7.08
CA PHE A 122 -22.66 -6.22 -6.10
C PHE A 122 -23.26 -6.51 -4.72
N LYS A 123 -24.47 -7.06 -4.64
CA LYS A 123 -25.12 -7.38 -3.35
C LYS A 123 -24.39 -8.52 -2.65
N GLN A 124 -24.03 -9.57 -3.39
CA GLN A 124 -23.24 -10.68 -2.89
C GLN A 124 -21.89 -10.22 -2.34
N LEU A 125 -21.21 -9.29 -3.04
CA LEU A 125 -19.96 -8.71 -2.56
C LEU A 125 -20.14 -8.00 -1.22
N LEU A 126 -21.20 -7.19 -1.07
CA LEU A 126 -21.49 -6.49 0.19
C LEU A 126 -21.80 -7.47 1.33
N GLU A 127 -22.54 -8.55 1.08
CA GLU A 127 -22.82 -9.57 2.08
C GLU A 127 -21.55 -10.30 2.54
N LEU A 128 -20.62 -10.61 1.62
CA LEU A 128 -19.32 -11.20 1.96
C LEU A 128 -18.51 -10.29 2.89
N GLY A 129 -18.53 -8.98 2.63
CA GLY A 129 -17.82 -7.98 3.44
C GLY A 129 -18.30 -7.90 4.90
N LYS A 130 -19.57 -8.22 5.18
CA LYS A 130 -20.09 -8.23 6.56
C LYS A 130 -19.49 -9.33 7.44
N LYS A 131 -19.07 -10.44 6.82
CA LYS A 131 -18.53 -11.61 7.53
C LYS A 131 -17.03 -11.51 7.72
N HIS A 132 -16.34 -10.90 6.76
CA HIS A 132 -14.89 -10.80 6.71
C HIS A 132 -14.51 -9.32 6.75
N GLU A 133 -14.62 -8.72 7.94
CA GLU A 133 -14.06 -7.39 8.20
C GLU A 133 -12.52 -7.50 8.28
N VAL A 134 -11.82 -6.50 7.76
CA VAL A 134 -10.35 -6.33 7.83
C VAL A 134 -10.03 -5.15 8.74
#